data_AF-A0A5Q0UI96-F1
#
_entry.id   AF-A0A5Q0UI96-F1
#
_cell.length_a   1.000
_cell.length_b   1.000
_cell.length_c   1.000
_cell.angle_alpha   90.00
_cell.angle_beta   90.00
_cell.angle_gamma   90.00
#
_symmetry.space_group_name_H-M   'P 1'
#
loop_
_entity.id
_entity.type
_entity.pdbx_description
1 polymer ?
#
loop_
_entity_poly.entity_id
_entity_poly.type
_entity_poly.pdbx_seq_one_letter_code
_entity_poly.pdbx_strand_id
1 'polypeptide(L)'
;MTQKQDIHGTDWDYLIILDACRYDYFRDNYEGFLEGDLKKVKSRGSATPEWLWNTFDGRRYNYNYISANPYINGQGLSLGDLVSGQDRDWSAADKFTNIVDSWIHDWDEEINTVRPEDFRKTAEENLDGSKTIIHFIQPHRPFISLGETDFDWAPKNKLEDEEESTLRKILDTTRPIWNPLFELTPYRFQTKVKEILGLGNNYEKLAREQGEEQVKQYYTEDLRLALEQVEKLVEQLEGKIIVTSDHGELLGEGGWGHSIGRKEKELVEVPWLEVKGAVDD
;
A
#
# COMPACT_ATOMS: atom_id res chain seq x y z
N MET A 1 -26.76 -9.13 -2.52
CA MET A 1 -25.58 -8.71 -3.33
C MET A 1 -24.64 -7.99 -2.39
N THR A 2 -23.34 -8.29 -2.41
CA THR A 2 -22.34 -7.58 -1.60
C THR A 2 -22.33 -6.10 -2.02
N GLN A 3 -22.39 -5.18 -1.04
CA GLN A 3 -22.35 -3.73 -1.28
C GLN A 3 -21.01 -3.36 -1.94
N LYS A 4 -21.00 -2.45 -2.92
CA LYS A 4 -19.74 -1.93 -3.47
C LYS A 4 -19.04 -1.05 -2.45
N GLN A 5 -17.71 -1.12 -2.40
CA GLN A 5 -16.88 -0.20 -1.65
C GLN A 5 -17.17 1.23 -2.15
N ASP A 6 -17.59 2.12 -1.24
CA ASP A 6 -18.04 3.47 -1.58
C ASP A 6 -17.26 4.52 -0.78
N ILE A 7 -16.02 4.76 -1.21
CA ILE A 7 -15.10 5.69 -0.56
C ILE A 7 -15.61 7.14 -0.61
N HIS A 8 -16.25 7.54 -1.70
CA HIS A 8 -16.74 8.92 -1.87
C HIS A 8 -18.09 9.16 -1.21
N GLY A 9 -18.93 8.11 -1.12
CA GLY A 9 -20.22 8.19 -0.45
C GLY A 9 -20.17 7.99 1.07
N THR A 10 -19.03 7.53 1.61
CA THR A 10 -18.87 7.33 3.06
C THR A 10 -18.19 8.52 3.72
N ASP A 11 -18.68 8.88 4.90
CA ASP A 11 -18.11 9.93 5.74
C ASP A 11 -17.00 9.34 6.64
N TRP A 12 -15.77 9.80 6.45
CA TRP A 12 -14.56 9.34 7.13
C TRP A 12 -13.52 10.46 7.15
N ASP A 13 -12.70 10.51 8.19
CA ASP A 13 -11.57 11.42 8.31
C ASP A 13 -10.27 10.70 7.91
N TYR A 14 -10.17 9.41 8.27
CA TYR A 14 -9.03 8.55 7.94
C TYR A 14 -9.47 7.26 7.26
N LEU A 15 -8.86 6.97 6.11
CA LEU A 15 -9.02 5.70 5.38
C LEU A 15 -7.70 4.94 5.41
N ILE A 16 -7.62 3.93 6.28
CA ILE A 16 -6.47 3.05 6.42
C ILE A 16 -6.67 1.85 5.49
N ILE A 17 -5.70 1.60 4.62
CA ILE A 17 -5.74 0.54 3.61
C ILE A 17 -4.62 -0.45 3.90
N LEU A 18 -4.97 -1.73 3.98
CA LEU A 18 -4.04 -2.86 3.99
C LEU A 18 -4.01 -3.46 2.58
N ASP A 19 -2.90 -3.36 1.86
CA ASP A 19 -2.80 -3.82 0.46
C ASP A 19 -3.06 -5.33 0.33
N ALA A 20 -3.85 -5.72 -0.68
CA ALA A 20 -4.22 -7.11 -0.95
C ALA A 20 -4.85 -7.88 0.22
N CYS A 21 -5.47 -7.21 1.20
CA CYS A 21 -6.04 -7.81 2.40
C CYS A 21 -7.42 -8.45 2.15
N ARG A 22 -7.47 -9.78 2.22
CA ARG A 22 -8.71 -10.56 2.06
C ARG A 22 -9.64 -10.40 3.25
N TYR A 23 -10.95 -10.36 2.97
CA TYR A 23 -11.97 -10.26 4.01
C TYR A 23 -11.93 -11.40 5.04
N ASP A 24 -11.78 -12.65 4.61
CA ASP A 24 -11.79 -13.81 5.52
C ASP A 24 -10.60 -13.79 6.49
N TYR A 25 -9.40 -13.50 6.00
CA TYR A 25 -8.21 -13.35 6.83
C TYR A 25 -8.33 -12.17 7.79
N PHE A 26 -8.81 -11.02 7.32
CA PHE A 26 -9.04 -9.86 8.19
C PHE A 26 -10.02 -10.19 9.31
N ARG A 27 -11.20 -10.72 8.96
CA ARG A 27 -12.26 -11.11 9.93
C ARG A 27 -11.73 -12.03 11.02
N ASP A 28 -10.88 -12.99 10.65
CA ASP A 28 -10.39 -14.00 11.59
C ASP A 28 -9.21 -13.51 12.47
N ASN A 29 -8.67 -12.31 12.22
CA ASN A 29 -7.48 -11.81 12.90
C ASN A 29 -7.60 -10.41 13.54
N TYR A 30 -8.62 -9.59 13.22
CA TYR A 30 -8.67 -8.18 13.65
C TYR A 30 -9.12 -7.95 15.11
N GLU A 31 -9.96 -8.82 15.69
CA GLU A 31 -10.63 -8.55 16.98
C GLU A 31 -9.67 -8.40 18.18
N GLY A 32 -8.41 -8.82 18.04
CA GLY A 32 -7.37 -8.63 19.05
C GLY A 32 -6.63 -7.30 18.97
N PHE A 33 -6.92 -6.48 17.95
CA PHE A 33 -6.22 -5.22 17.65
C PHE A 33 -7.19 -4.04 17.50
N LEU A 34 -8.39 -4.28 16.97
CA LEU A 34 -9.35 -3.23 16.63
C LEU A 34 -10.77 -3.63 17.02
N GLU A 35 -11.54 -2.66 17.51
CA GLU A 35 -12.98 -2.80 17.72
C GLU A 35 -13.77 -1.97 16.71
N GLY A 36 -14.84 -2.51 16.16
CA GLY A 36 -15.61 -1.82 15.12
C GLY A 36 -16.84 -2.57 14.61
N ASP A 37 -17.48 -2.01 13.59
CA ASP A 37 -18.51 -2.67 12.78
C ASP A 37 -17.89 -3.17 11.48
N LEU A 38 -17.58 -4.47 11.43
CA LEU A 38 -16.96 -5.11 10.26
C LEU A 38 -18.02 -5.53 9.24
N LYS A 39 -17.90 -4.98 8.03
CA LYS A 39 -18.69 -5.36 6.87
C LYS A 39 -17.81 -5.98 5.79
N LYS A 40 -18.43 -6.83 4.99
CA LYS A 40 -17.85 -7.32 3.73
C LYS A 40 -18.34 -6.45 2.58
N VAL A 41 -17.43 -5.83 1.85
CA VAL A 41 -17.75 -5.00 0.69
C VAL A 41 -17.04 -5.51 -0.55
N LYS A 42 -17.51 -5.09 -1.73
CA LYS A 42 -16.90 -5.42 -3.01
C LYS A 42 -15.99 -4.29 -3.47
N SER A 43 -14.68 -4.55 -3.52
CA SER A 43 -13.67 -3.65 -4.03
C SER A 43 -13.97 -3.20 -5.48
N ARG A 44 -13.45 -2.02 -5.82
CA ARG A 44 -13.45 -1.44 -7.16
C ARG A 44 -12.40 -2.05 -8.10
N GLY A 45 -11.46 -2.85 -7.60
CA GLY A 45 -10.45 -3.52 -8.43
C GLY A 45 -10.00 -4.85 -7.84
N SER A 46 -9.29 -5.64 -8.65
CA SER A 46 -8.64 -6.88 -8.21
C SER A 46 -7.12 -6.75 -8.12
N ALA A 47 -6.60 -5.53 -8.23
CA ALA A 47 -5.20 -5.12 -8.11
C ALA A 47 -5.15 -3.61 -7.82
N THR A 48 -4.12 -3.11 -7.14
CA THR A 48 -4.02 -1.69 -6.77
C THR A 48 -4.20 -0.73 -7.96
N PRO A 49 -3.57 -0.93 -9.14
CA PRO A 49 -3.77 -0.02 -10.28
C PRO A 49 -5.23 0.05 -10.71
N GLU A 50 -5.91 -1.09 -10.73
CA GLU A 50 -7.33 -1.16 -11.09
C GLU A 50 -8.21 -0.48 -10.05
N TRP A 51 -7.93 -0.71 -8.78
CA TRP A 51 -8.63 -0.06 -7.69
C TRP A 51 -8.46 1.45 -7.74
N LEU A 52 -7.24 1.96 -8.00
CA LEU A 52 -6.94 3.38 -8.09
C LEU A 52 -7.74 4.06 -9.19
N TRP A 53 -7.70 3.58 -10.44
CA TRP A 53 -8.41 4.25 -11.53
C TRP A 53 -9.93 4.06 -11.49
N ASN A 54 -10.44 3.00 -10.86
CA ASN A 54 -11.89 2.78 -10.71
C ASN A 54 -12.48 3.51 -9.48
N THR A 55 -11.64 3.82 -8.48
CA THR A 55 -12.04 4.56 -7.28
C THR A 55 -11.84 6.06 -7.48
N PHE A 56 -10.69 6.49 -8.00
CA PHE A 56 -10.31 7.91 -8.13
C PHE A 56 -10.36 8.35 -9.60
N ASP A 57 -11.56 8.33 -10.17
CA ASP A 57 -11.84 8.68 -11.56
C ASP A 57 -12.07 10.20 -11.80
N GLY A 58 -12.41 10.94 -10.74
CA GLY A 58 -12.52 12.39 -10.71
C GLY A 58 -11.24 13.16 -11.09
N ARG A 59 -11.37 14.50 -11.17
CA ARG A 59 -10.28 15.38 -11.62
C ARG A 59 -9.16 15.50 -10.59
N ARG A 60 -9.49 15.85 -9.35
CA ARG A 60 -8.54 15.98 -8.23
C ARG A 60 -9.28 15.90 -6.90
N TYR A 61 -8.66 15.29 -5.90
CA TYR A 61 -9.16 15.10 -4.55
C TYR A 61 -8.27 15.85 -3.57
N ASN A 62 -8.90 16.57 -2.64
CA ASN A 62 -8.19 17.24 -1.55
C ASN A 62 -7.93 16.28 -0.38
N TYR A 63 -7.27 15.16 -0.69
CA TYR A 63 -6.86 14.17 0.29
C TYR A 63 -5.35 14.27 0.48
N ASN A 64 -4.90 14.07 1.72
CA ASN A 64 -3.52 13.73 2.02
C ASN A 64 -3.35 12.22 1.81
N TYR A 65 -2.47 11.79 0.91
CA TYR A 65 -2.25 10.37 0.63
C TYR A 65 -0.85 9.95 1.09
N ILE A 66 -0.77 9.19 2.17
CA ILE A 66 0.47 8.64 2.72
C ILE A 66 0.55 7.17 2.32
N SER A 67 1.59 6.76 1.59
CA SER A 67 1.63 5.41 1.02
C SER A 67 3.00 4.76 1.05
N ALA A 68 3.01 3.48 1.44
CA ALA A 68 4.12 2.55 1.23
C ALA A 68 4.03 1.82 -0.13
N ASN A 69 3.02 2.12 -0.96
CA ASN A 69 2.82 1.48 -2.26
C ASN A 69 3.23 2.42 -3.41
N PRO A 70 4.22 2.05 -4.24
CA PRO A 70 4.77 2.93 -5.27
C PRO A 70 3.83 3.20 -6.46
N TYR A 71 2.71 2.48 -6.60
CA TYR A 71 1.66 2.89 -7.54
C TYR A 71 1.07 4.25 -7.16
N ILE A 72 1.17 4.63 -5.89
CA ILE A 72 0.86 5.96 -5.39
C ILE A 72 2.18 6.71 -5.25
N ASN A 73 2.51 7.52 -6.26
CA ASN A 73 3.75 8.28 -6.29
C ASN A 73 3.51 9.77 -6.56
N GLY A 74 4.23 10.62 -5.81
CA GLY A 74 4.29 12.07 -6.03
C GLY A 74 5.15 12.50 -7.21
N GLN A 75 5.77 11.55 -7.91
CA GLN A 75 6.80 11.78 -8.92
C GLN A 75 6.24 11.94 -10.34
N GLY A 76 4.91 11.85 -10.48
CA GLY A 76 4.21 12.02 -11.76
C GLY A 76 4.28 10.81 -12.67
N LEU A 77 4.73 9.64 -12.20
CA LEU A 77 4.71 8.42 -12.99
C LEU A 77 3.26 7.93 -13.13
N SER A 78 2.82 7.74 -14.37
CA SER A 78 1.49 7.21 -14.65
C SER A 78 1.46 5.69 -14.43
N LEU A 79 0.26 5.14 -14.23
CA LEU A 79 0.08 3.68 -14.18
C LEU A 79 0.46 3.01 -15.51
N GLY A 80 0.40 3.73 -16.64
CA GLY A 80 0.95 3.24 -17.91
C GLY A 80 2.48 3.12 -17.93
N ASP A 81 3.19 3.99 -17.20
CA ASP A 81 4.66 3.91 -17.06
C ASP A 81 5.08 2.75 -16.16
N LEU A 82 4.26 2.46 -15.15
CA LEU A 82 4.53 1.50 -14.08
C LEU A 82 4.06 0.09 -14.41
N VAL A 83 2.90 -0.05 -15.07
CA VAL A 83 2.29 -1.35 -15.37
C VAL A 83 2.42 -1.65 -16.86
N SER A 84 3.27 -2.61 -17.20
CA SER A 84 3.48 -3.03 -18.58
C SER A 84 2.17 -3.49 -19.24
N GLY A 85 1.86 -2.94 -20.41
CA GLY A 85 0.66 -3.29 -21.18
C GLY A 85 -0.62 -2.59 -20.73
N GLN A 86 -0.56 -1.64 -19.80
CA GLN A 86 -1.66 -0.74 -19.50
C GLN A 86 -1.48 0.59 -20.24
N ASP A 87 -2.49 1.00 -21.00
CA ASP A 87 -2.53 2.30 -21.68
C ASP A 87 -3.44 3.26 -20.89
N ARG A 88 -3.02 3.55 -19.65
CA ARG A 88 -3.77 4.36 -18.70
C ARG A 88 -2.93 5.55 -18.25
N ASP A 89 -3.26 6.71 -18.80
CA ASP A 89 -2.78 8.01 -18.34
C ASP A 89 -3.48 8.42 -17.04
N TRP A 90 -3.18 7.69 -15.97
CA TRP A 90 -3.61 8.00 -14.62
C TRP A 90 -2.35 8.09 -13.76
N SER A 91 -2.11 9.22 -13.11
CA SER A 91 -1.02 9.40 -12.14
C SER A 91 -1.60 9.82 -10.79
N ALA A 92 -1.00 9.37 -9.70
CA ALA A 92 -1.44 9.78 -8.37
C ALA A 92 -1.22 11.29 -8.16
N ALA A 93 -0.11 11.82 -8.67
CA ALA A 93 0.23 13.25 -8.61
C ALA A 93 -0.84 14.17 -9.23
N ASP A 94 -1.53 13.72 -10.29
CA ASP A 94 -2.66 14.47 -10.87
C ASP A 94 -3.92 14.38 -10.01
N LYS A 95 -4.09 13.29 -9.25
CA LYS A 95 -5.30 13.01 -8.48
C LYS A 95 -5.29 13.60 -7.08
N PHE A 96 -4.15 13.74 -6.43
CA PHE A 96 -4.08 14.13 -5.02
C PHE A 96 -3.36 15.46 -4.81
N THR A 97 -3.74 16.19 -3.76
CA THR A 97 -3.08 17.47 -3.42
C THR A 97 -1.72 17.23 -2.77
N ASN A 98 -1.66 16.25 -1.86
CA ASN A 98 -0.46 15.88 -1.14
C ASN A 98 -0.24 14.37 -1.22
N ILE A 99 1.00 13.96 -1.50
CA ILE A 99 1.42 12.56 -1.51
C ILE A 99 2.70 12.45 -0.69
N VAL A 100 2.73 11.49 0.22
CA VAL A 100 3.91 11.14 1.02
C VAL A 100 4.39 9.76 0.56
N ASP A 101 5.50 9.76 -0.15
CA ASP A 101 6.13 8.58 -0.77
C ASP A 101 7.00 7.81 0.25
N SER A 102 6.38 7.19 1.26
CA SER A 102 7.11 6.44 2.31
C SER A 102 8.00 5.34 1.72
N TRP A 103 7.56 4.68 0.65
CA TRP A 103 8.32 3.66 -0.07
C TRP A 103 9.66 4.14 -0.66
N ILE A 104 9.93 5.45 -0.72
CA ILE A 104 11.24 5.99 -1.09
C ILE A 104 12.18 6.04 0.12
N HIS A 105 11.64 6.39 1.29
CA HIS A 105 12.44 6.78 2.46
C HIS A 105 12.53 5.70 3.54
N ASP A 106 11.51 4.86 3.65
CA ASP A 106 11.35 3.81 4.66
C ASP A 106 11.56 2.40 4.08
N TRP A 107 12.05 2.32 2.84
CA TRP A 107 12.31 1.05 2.17
C TRP A 107 13.41 0.27 2.88
N ASP A 108 13.11 -0.96 3.26
CA ASP A 108 14.07 -1.89 3.84
C ASP A 108 14.51 -2.91 2.76
N GLU A 109 15.77 -2.79 2.35
CA GLU A 109 16.38 -3.64 1.31
C GLU A 109 16.55 -5.12 1.76
N GLU A 110 16.60 -5.41 3.07
CA GLU A 110 16.76 -6.76 3.58
C GLU A 110 15.48 -7.59 3.38
N ILE A 111 14.33 -6.97 3.62
CA ILE A 111 13.00 -7.61 3.48
C ILE A 111 12.28 -7.21 2.17
N ASN A 112 12.89 -6.33 1.37
CA ASN A 112 12.36 -5.81 0.11
C ASN A 112 10.93 -5.23 0.24
N THR A 113 10.65 -4.52 1.32
CA THR A 113 9.37 -3.83 1.55
C THR A 113 9.57 -2.73 2.60
N VAL A 114 8.55 -1.91 2.83
CA VAL A 114 8.51 -1.00 3.98
C VAL A 114 8.01 -1.76 5.20
N ARG A 115 8.68 -1.63 6.35
CA ARG A 115 8.19 -2.20 7.62
C ARG A 115 6.94 -1.46 8.08
N PRO A 116 5.88 -2.15 8.54
CA PRO A 116 4.68 -1.49 9.06
C PRO A 116 4.96 -0.49 10.18
N GLU A 117 5.98 -0.73 11.02
CA GLU A 117 6.33 0.18 12.11
C GLU A 117 6.88 1.51 11.59
N ASP A 118 7.77 1.47 10.62
CA ASP A 118 8.38 2.66 10.03
C ASP A 118 7.36 3.43 9.21
N PHE A 119 6.51 2.72 8.44
CA PHE A 119 5.39 3.37 7.75
C PHE A 119 4.41 4.05 8.70
N ARG A 120 4.10 3.43 9.86
CA ARG A 120 3.25 4.06 10.88
C ARG A 120 3.87 5.37 11.37
N LYS A 121 5.16 5.39 11.72
CA LYS A 121 5.85 6.61 12.16
C LYS A 121 5.77 7.71 11.10
N THR A 122 6.05 7.35 9.84
CA THR A 122 5.92 8.29 8.72
C THR A 122 4.48 8.80 8.55
N ALA A 123 3.48 7.95 8.75
CA ALA A 123 2.08 8.37 8.73
C ALA A 123 1.78 9.38 9.84
N GLU A 124 2.18 9.10 11.09
CA GLU A 124 2.01 9.98 12.26
C GLU A 124 2.65 11.37 12.03
N GLU A 125 3.87 11.40 11.49
CA GLU A 125 4.61 12.64 11.23
C GLU A 125 4.02 13.52 10.11
N ASN A 126 3.20 12.93 9.24
CA ASN A 126 2.66 13.60 8.05
C ASN A 126 1.13 13.81 8.10
N LEU A 127 0.52 13.66 9.27
CA LEU A 127 -0.87 14.09 9.50
C LEU A 127 -0.96 15.62 9.47
N ASP A 128 -1.90 16.17 8.70
CA ASP A 128 -2.07 17.62 8.51
C ASP A 128 -3.48 18.12 8.88
N GLY A 129 -4.30 17.25 9.47
CA GLY A 129 -5.70 17.52 9.81
C GLY A 129 -6.66 17.49 8.62
N SER A 130 -6.18 17.15 7.42
CA SER A 130 -7.04 16.90 6.27
C SER A 130 -7.52 15.44 6.23
N LYS A 131 -8.54 15.19 5.41
CA LYS A 131 -9.03 13.84 5.11
C LYS A 131 -7.88 13.02 4.50
N THR A 132 -7.44 11.97 5.20
CA THR A 132 -6.16 11.29 4.93
C THR A 132 -6.35 9.82 4.55
N ILE A 133 -5.65 9.37 3.51
CA ILE A 133 -5.54 7.96 3.14
C ILE A 133 -4.16 7.46 3.57
N ILE A 134 -4.12 6.33 4.29
CA ILE A 134 -2.91 5.73 4.84
C ILE A 134 -2.81 4.30 4.33
N HIS A 135 -1.90 4.04 3.39
CA HIS A 135 -1.88 2.79 2.63
C HIS A 135 -0.63 1.95 2.91
N PHE A 136 -0.80 0.94 3.78
CA PHE A 136 0.17 -0.08 4.15
C PHE A 136 0.34 -1.11 3.03
N ILE A 137 1.54 -1.68 2.86
CA ILE A 137 1.76 -2.83 1.95
C ILE A 137 1.31 -4.14 2.58
N GLN A 138 1.60 -4.40 3.86
CA GLN A 138 1.26 -5.70 4.45
C GLN A 138 -0.26 -5.82 4.62
N PRO A 139 -0.87 -7.00 4.33
CA PRO A 139 -0.24 -8.32 4.22
C PRO A 139 0.26 -8.73 2.82
N HIS A 140 0.24 -7.85 1.82
CA HIS A 140 0.82 -8.16 0.53
C HIS A 140 2.32 -8.52 0.67
N ARG A 141 2.80 -9.39 -0.21
CA ARG A 141 4.22 -9.77 -0.28
C ARG A 141 5.10 -8.58 -0.71
N PRO A 142 6.44 -8.61 -0.51
CA PRO A 142 7.23 -9.63 0.18
C PRO A 142 6.81 -9.87 1.63
N PHE A 143 6.88 -11.13 2.07
CA PHE A 143 6.50 -11.49 3.44
C PHE A 143 7.66 -11.21 4.40
N ILE A 144 7.43 -10.37 5.39
CA ILE A 144 8.40 -10.04 6.43
C ILE A 144 8.66 -11.27 7.31
N SER A 145 7.62 -12.04 7.61
CA SER A 145 7.71 -13.23 8.47
C SER A 145 8.45 -14.41 7.84
N LEU A 146 8.67 -14.38 6.52
CA LEU A 146 9.54 -15.34 5.83
C LEU A 146 11.03 -15.15 6.24
N GLY A 147 11.39 -13.96 6.77
CA GLY A 147 12.74 -13.61 7.20
C GLY A 147 13.67 -13.20 6.06
N GLU A 148 14.97 -13.00 6.38
CA GLU A 148 16.02 -12.81 5.38
C GLU A 148 16.07 -14.05 4.48
N THR A 149 15.55 -13.94 3.25
CA THR A 149 15.69 -15.01 2.29
C THR A 149 16.99 -14.87 1.51
N ASP A 150 17.78 -15.94 1.47
CA ASP A 150 18.79 -16.26 0.43
C ASP A 150 18.16 -16.41 -0.99
N PHE A 151 16.99 -15.81 -1.24
CA PHE A 151 16.45 -15.68 -2.57
C PHE A 151 17.28 -14.62 -3.28
N ASP A 152 18.24 -15.10 -4.06
CA ASP A 152 19.19 -14.32 -4.86
C ASP A 152 18.43 -13.33 -5.77
N TRP A 153 18.09 -12.18 -5.21
CA TRP A 153 17.53 -11.02 -5.86
C TRP A 153 18.56 -9.90 -5.76
N ALA A 154 19.57 -9.98 -6.61
CA ALA A 154 20.37 -8.83 -6.94
C ALA A 154 20.38 -8.69 -8.46
N PRO A 155 19.84 -7.60 -9.04
CA PRO A 155 20.46 -7.09 -10.24
C PRO A 155 21.88 -6.69 -9.82
N LYS A 156 22.89 -7.42 -10.30
CA LYS A 156 24.29 -7.02 -10.17
C LYS A 156 24.44 -5.60 -10.73
N ASN A 157 24.46 -4.60 -9.86
CA ASN A 157 25.12 -3.31 -10.08
C ASN A 157 25.40 -2.67 -8.71
N LYS A 158 26.54 -3.05 -8.12
CA LYS A 158 27.28 -2.18 -7.21
C LYS A 158 27.65 -0.91 -7.97
N LEU A 159 26.96 0.20 -7.72
CA LEU A 159 27.45 1.53 -8.09
C LEU A 159 27.17 2.52 -6.95
N GLU A 160 28.15 2.54 -6.05
CA GLU A 160 28.72 3.72 -5.37
C GLU A 160 27.81 4.53 -4.45
N ASP A 161 27.73 4.04 -3.21
CA ASP A 161 27.38 4.77 -1.99
C ASP A 161 28.42 5.86 -1.70
N GLU A 162 28.10 7.14 -1.93
CA GLU A 162 28.78 8.27 -1.25
C GLU A 162 28.00 9.60 -1.38
N GLU A 163 27.13 9.78 -2.39
CA GLU A 163 26.40 11.04 -2.61
C GLU A 163 25.10 11.22 -1.79
N GLU A 164 24.54 10.13 -1.25
CA GLU A 164 23.16 10.09 -0.70
C GLU A 164 22.99 10.90 0.60
N SER A 165 24.04 11.02 1.42
CA SER A 165 23.97 11.81 2.66
C SER A 165 23.92 13.34 2.44
N THR A 166 24.41 13.79 1.28
CA THR A 166 24.51 15.22 0.96
C THR A 166 23.20 15.75 0.36
N LEU A 167 22.53 14.92 -0.45
CA LEU A 167 21.25 15.26 -1.08
C LEU A 167 20.10 15.36 -0.08
N ARG A 168 20.04 14.46 0.92
CA ARG A 168 19.04 14.52 2.01
C ARG A 168 19.11 15.85 2.79
N LYS A 169 20.31 16.37 3.06
CA LYS A 169 20.49 17.67 3.75
C LYS A 169 20.02 18.88 2.94
N ILE A 170 20.07 18.80 1.62
CA ILE A 170 19.68 19.90 0.73
C ILE A 170 18.15 19.93 0.53
N LEU A 171 17.52 18.76 0.49
CA LEU A 171 16.07 18.64 0.33
C LEU A 171 15.28 19.14 1.55
N ASP A 172 15.79 18.94 2.78
CA ASP A 172 15.12 19.37 4.01
C ASP A 172 15.06 20.90 4.22
N THR A 173 15.86 21.68 3.48
CA THR A 173 16.01 23.13 3.73
C THR A 173 15.19 24.04 2.82
N THR A 174 14.44 23.53 1.82
CA THR A 174 13.70 24.38 0.88
C THR A 174 12.24 23.92 0.69
N ARG A 175 11.42 24.21 1.70
CA ARG A 175 10.00 23.81 1.80
C ARG A 175 8.97 24.71 1.09
N PRO A 176 9.34 25.72 0.28
CA PRO A 176 8.41 26.14 -0.78
C PRO A 176 9.14 26.65 -2.04
N ILE A 177 8.93 26.00 -3.18
CA ILE A 177 8.98 26.46 -4.59
C ILE A 177 9.32 25.22 -5.42
N TRP A 178 8.32 24.52 -5.95
CA TRP A 178 8.58 23.45 -6.94
C TRP A 178 7.62 23.54 -8.13
N ASN A 179 8.17 24.15 -9.19
CA ASN A 179 8.06 23.82 -10.62
C ASN A 179 9.08 24.71 -11.34
N PRO A 180 9.85 24.30 -12.38
CA PRO A 180 9.70 23.19 -13.32
C PRO A 180 11.04 22.42 -13.54
N LEU A 181 11.56 21.74 -12.51
CA LEU A 181 12.80 20.95 -12.61
C LEU A 181 12.54 19.43 -12.58
N PHE A 182 11.27 19.03 -12.45
CA PHE A 182 10.82 17.62 -12.39
C PHE A 182 10.75 16.92 -13.76
N GLU A 183 10.95 17.62 -14.88
CA GLU A 183 11.01 17.00 -16.22
C GLU A 183 12.24 16.09 -16.45
N LEU A 184 13.11 15.98 -15.45
CA LEU A 184 14.20 15.02 -15.40
C LEU A 184 14.00 14.09 -14.20
N THR A 185 12.88 13.36 -14.13
CA THR A 185 12.80 12.14 -13.31
C THR A 185 14.01 11.27 -13.69
N PRO A 186 14.99 11.05 -12.79
CA PRO A 186 16.17 10.30 -13.16
C PRO A 186 15.71 8.89 -13.56
N TYR A 187 16.11 8.41 -14.74
CA TYR A 187 15.86 7.04 -15.21
C TYR A 187 16.09 5.99 -14.09
N ARG A 188 17.07 6.23 -13.21
CA ARG A 188 17.36 5.41 -12.02
C ARG A 188 16.17 5.27 -11.07
N PHE A 189 15.38 6.32 -10.89
CA PHE A 189 14.21 6.30 -10.03
C PHE A 189 13.10 5.42 -10.62
N GLN A 190 12.82 5.58 -11.92
CA GLN A 190 11.89 4.69 -12.63
C GLN A 190 12.35 3.23 -12.58
N THR A 191 13.65 2.98 -12.66
CA THR A 191 14.22 1.64 -12.50
C THR A 191 14.02 1.11 -11.08
N LYS A 192 14.30 1.90 -10.03
CA LYS A 192 14.06 1.51 -8.63
C LYS A 192 12.58 1.22 -8.37
N VAL A 193 11.67 2.04 -8.91
CA VAL A 193 10.22 1.79 -8.82
C VAL A 193 9.83 0.50 -9.54
N LYS A 194 10.33 0.28 -10.75
CA LYS A 194 10.07 -0.96 -11.50
C LYS A 194 10.70 -2.18 -10.83
N GLU A 195 11.81 -2.01 -10.12
CA GLU A 195 12.41 -3.03 -9.28
C GLU A 195 11.50 -3.32 -8.09
N ILE A 196 10.99 -2.33 -7.36
CA ILE A 196 10.01 -2.50 -6.27
C ILE A 196 8.71 -3.16 -6.75
N LEU A 197 8.20 -2.74 -7.92
CA LEU A 197 6.95 -3.26 -8.51
C LEU A 197 7.12 -4.61 -9.20
N GLY A 198 8.30 -4.87 -9.75
CA GLY A 198 8.72 -6.14 -10.36
C GLY A 198 9.31 -7.12 -9.36
N LEU A 199 9.58 -6.66 -8.14
CA LEU A 199 9.99 -7.44 -6.99
C LEU A 199 8.78 -8.23 -6.54
N GLY A 200 8.86 -9.51 -6.84
CA GLY A 200 7.82 -10.39 -6.41
C GLY A 200 8.26 -11.81 -6.61
N ASN A 201 8.80 -12.39 -5.54
CA ASN A 201 8.85 -13.83 -5.30
C ASN A 201 7.61 -14.48 -5.92
N ASN A 202 7.81 -15.22 -7.01
CA ASN A 202 6.75 -15.91 -7.72
C ASN A 202 5.98 -16.75 -6.69
N TYR A 203 4.72 -16.39 -6.40
CA TYR A 203 3.94 -17.07 -5.38
C TYR A 203 3.88 -18.59 -5.64
N GLU A 204 3.82 -19.02 -6.90
CA GLU A 204 3.84 -20.44 -7.25
C GLU A 204 5.18 -21.09 -6.90
N LYS A 205 6.30 -20.38 -7.12
CA LYS A 205 7.62 -20.83 -6.69
C LYS A 205 7.69 -20.92 -5.16
N LEU A 206 7.26 -19.87 -4.46
CA LEU A 206 7.27 -19.82 -3.00
C LEU A 206 6.39 -20.93 -2.40
N ALA A 207 5.17 -21.10 -2.89
CA ALA A 207 4.25 -22.14 -2.45
C ALA A 207 4.78 -23.55 -2.77
N ARG A 208 5.50 -23.75 -3.88
CA ARG A 208 6.17 -25.01 -4.19
C ARG A 208 7.32 -25.32 -3.23
N GLU A 209 8.06 -24.31 -2.79
CA GLU A 209 9.25 -24.47 -1.95
C GLU A 209 8.93 -24.56 -0.46
N GLN A 210 8.00 -23.72 0.02
CA GLN A 210 7.61 -23.63 1.43
C GLN A 210 6.35 -24.45 1.75
N GLY A 211 5.51 -24.73 0.75
CA GLY A 211 4.19 -25.34 0.93
C GLY A 211 3.08 -24.29 1.04
N GLU A 212 1.90 -24.59 0.51
CA GLU A 212 0.77 -23.65 0.44
C GLU A 212 0.34 -23.14 1.83
N GLU A 213 0.28 -24.04 2.81
CA GLU A 213 -0.12 -23.70 4.18
C GLU A 213 0.90 -22.79 4.86
N GLN A 214 2.19 -22.97 4.57
CA GLN A 214 3.25 -22.09 5.10
C GLN A 214 3.14 -20.69 4.51
N VAL A 215 2.83 -20.56 3.22
CA VAL A 215 2.60 -19.25 2.57
C VAL A 215 1.39 -18.53 3.18
N LYS A 216 0.30 -19.26 3.45
CA LYS A 216 -0.88 -18.71 4.14
C LYS A 216 -0.56 -18.27 5.57
N GLN A 217 0.34 -18.99 6.26
CA GLN A 217 0.83 -18.58 7.57
C GLN A 217 1.60 -17.27 7.49
N TYR A 218 2.52 -17.13 6.52
CA TYR A 218 3.25 -15.87 6.33
C TYR A 218 2.33 -14.68 6.07
N TYR A 219 1.36 -14.85 5.18
CA TYR A 219 0.33 -13.84 4.94
C TYR A 219 -0.45 -13.45 6.21
N THR A 220 -0.77 -14.44 7.06
CA THR A 220 -1.47 -14.21 8.33
C THR A 220 -0.59 -13.49 9.35
N GLU A 221 0.68 -13.87 9.46
CA GLU A 221 1.64 -13.24 10.36
C GLU A 221 1.89 -11.78 9.97
N ASP A 222 2.10 -11.51 8.68
CA ASP A 222 2.29 -10.16 8.15
C ASP A 222 1.03 -9.29 8.30
N LEU A 223 -0.17 -9.87 8.16
CA LEU A 223 -1.42 -9.19 8.47
C LEU A 223 -1.44 -8.74 9.94
N ARG A 224 -1.02 -9.60 10.86
CA ARG A 224 -0.98 -9.28 12.29
C ARG A 224 0.07 -8.22 12.61
N LEU A 225 1.22 -8.24 11.93
CA LEU A 225 2.23 -7.17 12.03
C LEU A 225 1.65 -5.82 11.61
N ALA A 226 0.91 -5.77 10.49
CA ALA A 226 0.25 -4.54 10.04
C ALA A 226 -0.84 -4.09 11.02
N LEU A 227 -1.71 -5.01 11.47
CA LEU A 227 -2.79 -4.71 12.41
C LEU A 227 -2.27 -4.15 13.74
N GLU A 228 -1.15 -4.65 14.26
CA GLU A 228 -0.51 -4.10 15.47
C GLU A 228 -0.11 -2.62 15.28
N GLN A 229 0.35 -2.23 14.10
CA GLN A 229 0.71 -0.83 13.85
C GLN A 229 -0.52 0.03 13.53
N VAL A 230 -1.55 -0.55 12.91
CA VAL A 230 -2.84 0.13 12.71
C VAL A 230 -3.52 0.41 14.03
N GLU A 231 -3.50 -0.51 15.00
CA GLU A 231 -3.98 -0.30 16.37
C GLU A 231 -3.31 0.94 16.99
N LYS A 232 -1.97 0.96 17.03
CA LYS A 232 -1.19 2.07 17.59
C LYS A 232 -1.45 3.41 16.87
N LEU A 233 -1.69 3.37 15.57
CA LEU A 233 -2.03 4.55 14.77
C LEU A 233 -3.43 5.06 15.14
N VAL A 234 -4.42 4.17 15.15
CA VAL A 234 -5.82 4.47 15.48
C VAL A 234 -5.93 5.13 16.85
N GLU A 235 -5.15 4.71 17.85
CA GLU A 235 -5.09 5.32 19.19
C GLU A 235 -4.70 6.80 19.19
N GLN A 236 -4.07 7.30 18.12
CA GLN A 236 -3.61 8.69 17.98
C GLN A 236 -4.49 9.54 17.06
N LEU A 237 -5.46 8.93 16.38
CA LEU A 237 -6.32 9.60 15.41
C LEU A 237 -7.63 10.02 16.08
N GLU A 238 -8.12 11.22 15.75
CA GLU A 238 -9.42 11.74 16.20
C GLU A 238 -10.39 11.86 15.02
N GLY A 239 -11.58 11.29 15.13
CA GLY A 239 -12.60 11.32 14.06
C GLY A 239 -12.95 9.96 13.49
N LYS A 240 -13.58 9.94 12.31
CA LYS A 240 -14.13 8.72 11.71
C LYS A 240 -13.05 7.94 10.97
N ILE A 241 -12.73 6.75 11.47
CA ILE A 241 -11.69 5.89 10.89
C ILE A 241 -12.31 4.66 10.23
N ILE A 242 -11.91 4.43 8.98
CA ILE A 242 -12.22 3.21 8.23
C ILE A 242 -10.94 2.43 8.00
N VAL A 243 -10.93 1.15 8.37
CA VAL A 243 -9.88 0.20 7.95
C VAL A 243 -10.45 -0.71 6.87
N THR A 244 -9.79 -0.73 5.70
CA THR A 244 -10.25 -1.48 4.53
C THR A 244 -9.07 -2.03 3.72
N SER A 245 -9.36 -2.54 2.53
CA SER A 245 -8.37 -2.98 1.57
C SER A 245 -8.72 -2.51 0.16
N ASP A 246 -7.70 -2.32 -0.67
CA ASP A 246 -7.84 -1.96 -2.08
C ASP A 246 -8.23 -3.18 -2.94
N HIS A 247 -7.78 -4.37 -2.61
CA HIS A 247 -8.21 -5.65 -3.20
C HIS A 247 -7.85 -6.83 -2.27
N GLY A 248 -8.12 -8.06 -2.67
CA GLY A 248 -7.66 -9.26 -1.94
C GLY A 248 -6.55 -10.00 -2.69
N GLU A 249 -6.31 -11.27 -2.32
CA GLU A 249 -5.19 -12.05 -2.81
C GLU A 249 -5.59 -13.52 -3.03
N LEU A 250 -5.13 -14.16 -4.12
CA LEU A 250 -5.25 -15.62 -4.22
C LEU A 250 -4.13 -16.30 -3.42
N LEU A 251 -4.53 -17.28 -2.61
CA LEU A 251 -3.64 -18.05 -1.75
C LEU A 251 -3.82 -19.56 -2.03
N GLY A 252 -3.92 -19.92 -3.31
CA GLY A 252 -4.05 -21.31 -3.79
C GLY A 252 -5.40 -21.66 -4.43
N GLU A 253 -6.36 -20.72 -4.50
CA GLU A 253 -7.67 -20.96 -5.12
C GLU A 253 -7.61 -20.98 -6.67
N GLY A 254 -6.98 -22.02 -7.23
CA GLY A 254 -6.80 -22.16 -8.68
C GLY A 254 -5.74 -21.22 -9.27
N GLY A 255 -4.99 -20.54 -8.40
CA GLY A 255 -3.89 -19.64 -8.73
C GLY A 255 -3.33 -18.98 -7.48
N TRP A 256 -2.33 -18.12 -7.67
CA TRP A 256 -1.73 -17.34 -6.60
C TRP A 256 -1.54 -15.89 -7.01
N GLY A 257 -1.52 -15.00 -6.02
CA GLY A 257 -1.40 -13.59 -6.26
C GLY A 257 -2.67 -12.99 -6.90
N HIS A 258 -2.50 -11.82 -7.48
CA HIS A 258 -3.59 -11.07 -8.07
C HIS A 258 -3.19 -10.48 -9.43
N SER A 259 -4.19 -10.08 -10.20
CA SER A 259 -3.99 -9.41 -11.50
C SER A 259 -5.22 -8.58 -11.84
N ILE A 260 -5.05 -7.60 -12.71
CA ILE A 260 -6.08 -6.65 -13.11
C ILE A 260 -7.23 -7.38 -13.86
N GLY A 261 -8.48 -7.00 -13.58
CA GLY A 261 -9.66 -7.44 -14.32
C GLY A 261 -10.21 -8.82 -13.90
N ARG A 262 -9.66 -9.38 -12.83
CA ARG A 262 -10.09 -10.62 -12.21
C ARG A 262 -11.35 -10.40 -11.36
N LYS A 263 -12.10 -11.45 -11.05
CA LYS A 263 -13.43 -11.34 -10.41
C LYS A 263 -13.69 -12.35 -9.29
N GLU A 264 -12.71 -13.18 -8.97
CA GLU A 264 -12.78 -14.14 -7.87
C GLU A 264 -13.04 -13.39 -6.57
N LYS A 265 -13.89 -13.96 -5.71
CA LYS A 265 -14.33 -13.30 -4.47
C LYS A 265 -13.14 -13.00 -3.55
N GLU A 266 -12.11 -13.85 -3.59
CA GLU A 266 -10.87 -13.71 -2.84
C GLU A 266 -10.09 -12.46 -3.24
N LEU A 267 -10.28 -11.94 -4.46
CA LEU A 267 -9.63 -10.71 -4.94
C LEU A 267 -10.48 -9.45 -4.78
N VAL A 268 -11.81 -9.58 -4.70
CA VAL A 268 -12.71 -8.42 -4.76
C VAL A 268 -13.63 -8.28 -3.55
N GLU A 269 -13.72 -9.26 -2.65
CA GLU A 269 -14.42 -9.12 -1.38
C GLU A 269 -13.42 -8.75 -0.27
N VAL A 270 -13.52 -7.51 0.21
CA VAL A 270 -12.54 -6.88 1.11
C VAL A 270 -13.19 -6.46 2.43
N PRO A 271 -12.41 -6.31 3.52
CA PRO A 271 -12.91 -5.76 4.78
C PRO A 271 -13.31 -4.30 4.65
N TRP A 272 -14.32 -3.92 5.41
CA TRP A 272 -14.70 -2.53 5.67
C TRP A 272 -15.05 -2.44 7.15
N LEU A 273 -14.10 -2.01 7.96
CA LEU A 273 -14.25 -1.85 9.40
C LEU A 273 -14.44 -0.37 9.72
N GLU A 274 -15.63 -0.01 10.20
CA GLU A 274 -15.85 1.27 10.87
C GLU A 274 -15.35 1.13 12.31
N VAL A 275 -14.23 1.77 12.64
CA VAL A 275 -13.59 1.65 13.96
C VAL A 275 -14.41 2.40 15.01
N LYS A 276 -14.59 1.80 16.18
CA LYS A 276 -15.22 2.44 17.34
C LYS A 276 -14.14 3.15 18.17
N GLY A 277 -14.36 4.42 18.53
CA GLY A 277 -13.67 5.01 19.68
C GLY A 277 -12.56 6.04 19.43
N ALA A 278 -12.44 6.64 18.24
CA ALA A 278 -11.60 7.83 18.06
C ALA A 278 -12.36 9.11 18.48
N VAL A 279 -12.61 9.21 19.78
CA VAL A 279 -13.11 10.37 20.57
C VAL A 279 -14.17 11.26 19.87
N ASP A 280 -15.44 10.94 20.12
CA ASP A 280 -16.51 11.96 20.10
C ASP A 280 -16.50 12.65 21.48
N ASP A 281 -15.79 13.76 21.64
CA ASP A 281 -16.01 14.74 22.73
C ASP A 281 -15.95 16.19 22.21
#